data_AF-A0A9P0QGF0-F1
#
_entry.id   AF-A0A9P0QGF0-F1
#
_cell.length_a   1.000
_cell.length_b   1.000
_cell.length_c   1.000
_cell.angle_alpha   90.00
_cell.angle_beta   90.00
_cell.angle_gamma   90.00
#
_symmetry.space_group_name_H-M   'P 1'
#
loop_
_entity.id
_entity.type
_entity.pdbx_description
1 polymer ?
#
loop_
_entity_poly.entity_id
_entity_poly.type
_entity_poly.pdbx_seq_one_letter_code
_entity_poly.pdbx_strand_id
1 'polypeptide(L)'
;MTYPLLHPRGEAGWQSRTPHQYRRGYISLLEYYSFRIAVRPNTFNQFVMAGKLTQQYIVDAYVKIEQSRLQFITENQPRIRQEIFQGLIDYLDSRQLDVHYQPGNIFILPSTFIGSPRAFRQNYLDAMSIVTKYGKPDIFLTFTCNPAWPEIRK
;
A
#
# COMPACT_ATOMS: atom_id res chain seq x y z
N MET A 1 8.27 16.91 7.20
CA MET A 1 8.11 17.32 5.79
C MET A 1 7.01 18.38 5.71
N THR A 2 7.37 19.65 5.57
CA THR A 2 6.44 20.77 5.40
C THR A 2 6.50 21.25 3.96
N TYR A 3 5.35 21.54 3.35
CA TYR A 3 5.23 21.99 1.96
C TYR A 3 4.57 23.38 1.89
N PRO A 4 5.28 24.47 2.26
CA PRO A 4 4.68 25.81 2.32
C PRO A 4 4.06 26.27 1.00
N LEU A 5 4.69 25.93 -0.13
CA LEU A 5 4.19 26.27 -1.47
C LEU A 5 2.88 25.56 -1.85
N LEU A 6 2.64 24.35 -1.31
CA LEU A 6 1.40 23.61 -1.52
C LEU A 6 0.32 23.97 -0.49
N HIS A 7 0.69 24.72 0.56
CA HIS A 7 -0.19 25.13 1.65
C HIS A 7 -0.04 26.63 1.91
N PRO A 8 -0.34 27.51 0.93
CA PRO A 8 -0.11 28.95 1.06
C PRO A 8 -0.94 29.62 2.17
N ARG A 9 -2.04 28.99 2.58
CA ARG A 9 -2.91 29.46 3.67
C ARG A 9 -2.58 28.86 5.04
N GLY A 10 -1.48 28.11 5.16
CA GLY A 10 -1.10 27.45 6.43
C GLY A 10 -2.06 26.34 6.85
N GLU A 11 -2.71 25.67 5.90
CA GLU A 11 -3.67 24.61 6.19
C GLU A 11 -3.03 23.46 6.98
N ALA A 12 -3.71 23.01 8.02
CA ALA A 12 -3.29 21.85 8.80
C ALA A 12 -3.24 20.58 7.92
N GLY A 13 -2.20 19.77 8.12
CA GLY A 13 -2.07 18.46 7.48
C GLY A 13 -3.09 17.44 8.02
N TRP A 14 -2.96 16.20 7.56
CA TRP A 14 -3.73 15.08 8.10
C TRP A 14 -3.52 14.92 9.62
N GLN A 15 -4.60 14.67 10.35
CA GLN A 15 -4.56 14.34 11.77
C GLN A 15 -5.38 13.07 12.03
N SER A 16 -4.87 12.17 12.86
CA SER A 16 -5.46 10.84 13.10
C SER A 16 -6.91 10.86 13.62
N ARG A 17 -7.34 11.97 14.21
CA ARG A 17 -8.68 12.13 14.81
C ARG A 17 -9.62 13.02 14.01
N THR A 18 -9.34 13.30 12.73
CA THR A 18 -10.29 14.03 11.88
C THR A 18 -11.52 13.17 11.61
N PRO A 19 -12.74 13.60 12.01
CA PRO A 19 -13.95 12.82 11.82
C PRO A 19 -14.30 12.75 10.34
N HIS A 20 -14.75 11.58 9.88
CA HIS A 20 -15.23 11.41 8.52
C HIS A 20 -16.66 11.96 8.40
N GLN A 21 -16.93 12.83 7.42
CA GLN A 21 -18.25 13.49 7.28
C GLN A 21 -19.38 12.51 6.92
N TYR A 22 -19.12 11.54 6.04
CA TYR A 22 -20.14 10.62 5.53
C TYR A 22 -20.13 9.20 6.13
N ARG A 23 -19.11 8.84 6.92
CA ARG A 23 -18.92 7.49 7.47
C ARG A 23 -18.61 7.59 8.95
N ARG A 24 -19.02 6.59 9.72
CA ARG A 24 -18.59 6.48 11.12
C ARG A 24 -17.09 6.17 11.16
N GLY A 25 -16.33 6.97 11.90
CA GLY A 25 -14.89 6.79 12.09
C GLY A 25 -14.07 8.03 11.74
N TYR A 26 -12.77 7.82 11.61
CA TYR A 26 -11.79 8.86 11.28
C TYR A 26 -11.34 8.72 9.83
N ILE A 27 -10.96 9.83 9.21
CA ILE A 27 -10.46 9.86 7.83
C ILE A 27 -9.11 9.13 7.77
N SER A 28 -9.00 8.11 6.93
CA SER A 28 -7.73 7.42 6.73
C SER A 28 -6.72 8.30 6.00
N LEU A 29 -5.43 8.03 6.21
CA LEU A 29 -4.35 8.75 5.54
C LEU A 29 -4.48 8.66 4.01
N LEU A 30 -4.87 7.49 3.50
CA LEU A 30 -5.12 7.24 2.08
C LEU A 30 -6.29 8.08 1.54
N GLU A 31 -7.42 8.13 2.25
CA GLU A 31 -8.57 8.94 1.84
C GLU A 31 -8.21 10.44 1.80
N TYR A 32 -7.43 10.91 2.78
CA TYR A 32 -6.99 12.29 2.82
C TYR A 32 -6.12 12.67 1.61
N TYR A 33 -5.07 11.90 1.32
CA TYR A 33 -4.20 12.19 0.17
C TYR A 33 -4.92 12.00 -1.17
N SER A 34 -5.77 10.96 -1.28
CA SER A 34 -6.61 10.74 -2.46
C SER A 34 -7.53 11.94 -2.74
N PHE A 35 -8.20 12.45 -1.71
CA PHE A 35 -9.07 13.63 -1.83
C PHE A 35 -8.32 14.89 -2.29
N ARG A 36 -7.08 15.09 -1.83
CA ARG A 36 -6.24 16.25 -2.19
C ARG A 36 -5.72 16.17 -3.62
N ILE A 37 -5.40 14.97 -4.11
CA ILE A 37 -4.86 14.77 -5.46
C ILE A 37 -5.99 14.61 -6.50
N ALA A 38 -7.21 14.29 -6.08
CA ALA A 38 -8.36 14.14 -6.97
C ALA A 38 -8.54 15.35 -7.91
N VAL A 39 -8.58 15.08 -9.22
CA VAL A 39 -8.85 16.09 -10.25
C VAL A 39 -10.35 16.38 -10.26
N ARG A 40 -10.72 17.65 -10.18
CA ARG A 40 -12.11 18.10 -10.25
C ARG A 40 -12.27 19.12 -11.37
N PRO A 41 -13.35 19.03 -12.16
CA PRO A 41 -13.57 19.95 -13.27
C PRO A 41 -13.70 21.38 -12.74
N ASN A 42 -13.17 22.34 -13.49
CA ASN A 42 -13.24 23.77 -13.20
C ASN A 42 -12.58 24.23 -11.88
N THR A 43 -11.62 23.46 -11.34
CA THR A 43 -10.85 23.85 -10.16
C THR A 43 -9.35 23.67 -10.38
N PHE A 44 -8.57 24.65 -9.97
CA PHE A 44 -7.11 24.56 -9.98
C PHE A 44 -6.64 23.66 -8.83
N ASN A 45 -6.07 22.49 -9.16
CA ASN A 45 -5.48 21.62 -8.15
C ASN A 45 -3.97 21.89 -8.02
N GLN A 46 -3.61 22.66 -6.98
CA GLN A 46 -2.22 22.99 -6.66
C GLN A 46 -1.33 21.75 -6.41
N PHE A 47 -1.89 20.64 -5.90
CA PHE A 47 -1.15 19.41 -5.63
C PHE A 47 -0.76 18.63 -6.88
N VAL A 48 -1.48 18.84 -7.99
CA VAL A 48 -1.22 18.17 -9.27
C VAL A 48 -0.40 19.07 -10.20
N MET A 49 -0.51 20.39 -10.06
CA MET A 49 0.09 21.36 -10.99
C MET A 49 1.49 21.86 -10.59
N ALA A 50 2.00 21.55 -9.40
CA ALA A 50 3.31 22.03 -8.92
C ALA A 50 4.56 21.31 -9.52
N GLY A 51 4.40 20.56 -10.62
CA GLY A 51 5.50 19.90 -11.34
C GLY A 51 6.34 18.95 -10.46
N LYS A 52 7.66 19.18 -10.37
CA LYS A 52 8.56 18.33 -9.55
C LYS A 52 8.14 18.24 -8.08
N LEU A 53 7.54 19.29 -7.54
CA LEU A 53 7.08 19.32 -6.16
C LEU A 53 5.92 18.32 -5.94
N THR A 54 5.10 18.05 -6.96
CA THR A 54 4.01 17.08 -6.87
C THR A 54 4.54 15.67 -6.80
N GLN A 55 5.60 15.36 -7.55
CA GLN A 55 6.27 14.06 -7.51
C GLN A 55 6.80 13.78 -6.10
N GLN A 56 7.49 14.76 -5.50
CA GLN A 56 7.98 14.63 -4.13
C GLN A 56 6.84 14.47 -3.12
N TYR A 57 5.77 15.26 -3.26
CA TYR A 57 4.59 15.17 -2.40
C TYR A 57 3.91 13.80 -2.47
N ILE A 58 3.80 13.20 -3.66
CA ILE A 58 3.21 11.88 -3.87
C ILE A 58 4.08 10.79 -3.24
N VAL A 59 5.39 10.84 -3.43
CA VAL A 59 6.32 9.88 -2.82
C VAL A 59 6.25 9.96 -1.29
N ASP A 60 6.24 11.16 -0.74
CA ASP A 60 6.09 11.38 0.70
C ASP A 60 4.75 10.88 1.24
N ALA A 61 3.66 11.13 0.51
CA ALA A 61 2.34 10.63 0.85
C ALA A 61 2.34 9.10 0.88
N TYR A 62 2.93 8.46 -0.13
CA TYR A 62 3.06 7.00 -0.21
C TYR A 62 3.82 6.44 0.98
N VAL A 63 5.00 6.99 1.30
CA VAL A 63 5.81 6.53 2.45
C VAL A 63 5.04 6.65 3.76
N LYS A 64 4.29 7.73 3.97
CA LYS A 64 3.47 7.89 5.19
C LYS A 64 2.31 6.87 5.25
N ILE A 65 1.68 6.57 4.12
CA ILE A 65 0.60 5.57 4.05
C ILE A 65 1.16 4.19 4.35
N GLU A 66 2.28 3.83 3.74
CA GLU A 66 2.95 2.54 3.96
C GLU A 66 3.43 2.41 5.41
N GLN A 67 4.02 3.46 5.98
CA GLN A 67 4.39 3.46 7.39
C GLN A 67 3.18 3.23 8.31
N SER A 68 2.04 3.87 8.02
CA SER A 68 0.81 3.67 8.79
C SER A 68 0.26 2.24 8.67
N ARG A 69 0.36 1.63 7.48
CA ARG A 69 -0.01 0.22 7.26
C ARG A 69 0.91 -0.73 8.00
N LEU A 70 2.22 -0.50 7.93
CA LEU A 70 3.21 -1.28 8.68
C LEU A 70 2.97 -1.15 10.17
N GLN A 71 2.70 0.05 10.67
CA GLN A 71 2.38 0.26 12.08
C GLN A 71 1.13 -0.53 12.51
N PHE A 72 0.08 -0.50 11.69
CA PHE A 72 -1.13 -1.29 11.95
C PHE A 72 -0.83 -2.79 12.00
N ILE A 73 -0.03 -3.29 11.04
CA ILE A 73 0.44 -4.67 11.02
C ILE A 73 1.23 -4.96 12.30
N THR A 74 2.13 -4.05 12.72
CA THR A 74 2.91 -4.17 13.95
C THR A 74 2.09 -4.36 15.22
N GLU A 75 1.04 -3.55 15.36
CA GLU A 75 0.19 -3.51 16.55
C GLU A 75 -0.84 -4.65 16.59
N ASN A 76 -1.24 -5.18 15.42
CA ASN A 76 -2.32 -6.17 15.30
C ASN A 76 -1.84 -7.60 15.05
N GLN A 77 -0.54 -7.88 15.14
CA GLN A 77 0.04 -9.21 14.95
C GLN A 77 -0.71 -10.37 15.62
N PRO A 78 -1.11 -10.29 16.91
CA PRO A 78 -1.75 -11.43 17.56
C PRO A 78 -3.12 -11.77 16.93
N ARG A 79 -3.77 -10.82 16.26
CA ARG A 79 -5.06 -11.04 15.58
C ARG A 79 -4.90 -11.59 14.16
N ILE A 80 -3.76 -11.35 13.51
CA ILE A 80 -3.50 -11.73 12.11
C ILE A 80 -3.12 -13.23 12.06
N ARG A 81 -3.99 -14.14 12.50
CA ARG A 81 -3.90 -15.63 12.38
C ARG A 81 -2.68 -16.36 13.00
N GLN A 82 -2.82 -16.69 14.29
CA GLN A 82 -1.88 -17.50 15.09
C GLN A 82 -1.60 -18.94 14.59
N GLU A 83 -2.52 -19.57 13.85
CA GLU A 83 -2.45 -21.01 13.57
C GLU A 83 -1.35 -21.42 12.58
N ILE A 84 -1.02 -20.58 11.59
CA ILE A 84 0.12 -20.82 10.67
C ILE A 84 1.45 -20.39 11.34
N PHE A 85 1.38 -19.62 12.43
CA PHE A 85 2.55 -19.08 13.12
C PHE A 85 3.22 -20.09 14.05
N GLN A 86 2.45 -20.99 14.68
CA GLN A 86 2.98 -21.97 15.62
C GLN A 86 4.11 -22.80 15.00
N GLY A 87 3.88 -23.44 13.84
CA GLY A 87 4.90 -24.29 13.21
C GLY A 87 6.15 -23.57 12.71
N LEU A 88 6.08 -22.25 12.44
CA LEU A 88 7.24 -21.45 12.03
C LEU A 88 8.01 -20.91 13.23
N ILE A 89 7.31 -20.55 14.31
CA ILE A 89 7.91 -20.24 15.61
C ILE A 89 8.64 -21.48 16.14
N ASP A 90 8.01 -22.66 16.11
CA ASP A 90 8.60 -23.93 16.54
C ASP A 90 9.89 -24.26 15.76
N TYR A 91 9.91 -24.01 14.44
CA TYR A 91 11.11 -24.17 13.61
C TYR A 91 12.22 -23.18 13.99
N LEU A 92 11.89 -21.94 14.29
CA LEU A 92 12.87 -20.94 14.70
C LEU A 92 13.41 -21.21 16.10
N ASP A 93 12.57 -21.66 17.03
CA ASP A 93 12.95 -22.06 18.39
C ASP A 93 13.88 -23.28 18.34
N SER A 94 13.65 -24.24 17.43
CA SER A 94 14.58 -25.35 17.22
C SER A 94 15.98 -24.90 16.73
N ARG A 95 16.07 -23.76 16.03
CA ARG A 95 17.33 -23.17 15.54
C ARG A 95 18.04 -22.26 16.55
N GLN A 96 17.33 -21.77 17.58
CA GLN A 96 17.94 -20.98 18.66
C GLN A 96 18.88 -21.81 19.53
N LEU A 97 18.77 -23.14 19.49
CA LEU A 97 19.64 -24.05 20.24
C LEU A 97 21.08 -24.13 19.71
N ASP A 98 21.33 -23.71 18.46
CA ASP A 98 22.63 -23.99 17.80
C ASP A 98 23.63 -22.83 17.79
N VAL A 99 23.22 -21.56 17.93
CA VAL A 99 24.15 -20.42 17.87
C VAL A 99 23.57 -19.26 18.68
N HIS A 100 24.42 -18.48 19.37
CA HIS A 100 24.13 -17.22 20.07
C HIS A 100 23.43 -16.13 19.21
N TYR A 101 22.27 -16.45 18.65
CA TYR A 101 21.46 -15.59 17.82
C TYR A 101 20.32 -15.05 18.68
N GLN A 102 20.35 -13.77 18.99
CA GLN A 102 19.21 -13.07 19.54
C GLN A 102 18.40 -12.53 18.36
N PRO A 103 17.33 -13.19 17.91
CA PRO A 103 16.43 -12.60 16.93
C PRO A 103 15.83 -11.33 17.52
N GLY A 104 15.88 -10.22 16.78
CA GLY A 104 15.04 -9.07 17.08
C GLY A 104 13.55 -9.45 16.99
N ASN A 105 12.64 -8.53 17.33
CA ASN A 105 11.20 -8.79 17.23
C ASN A 105 10.84 -9.23 15.80
N ILE A 106 10.47 -10.49 15.63
CA ILE A 106 10.15 -11.06 14.32
C ILE A 106 8.79 -10.52 13.91
N PHE A 107 8.80 -9.61 12.94
CA PHE A 107 7.57 -9.09 12.36
C PHE A 107 7.28 -9.74 11.01
N ILE A 108 6.12 -10.35 10.89
CA ILE A 108 5.74 -11.10 9.69
C ILE A 108 4.75 -10.27 8.89
N LEU A 109 5.12 -9.97 7.65
CA LEU A 109 4.26 -9.26 6.72
C LEU A 109 3.19 -10.21 6.14
N PRO A 110 1.91 -9.83 6.13
CA PRO A 110 0.84 -10.61 5.49
C PRO A 110 1.00 -10.60 3.96
N SER A 111 0.33 -11.55 3.27
CA SER A 111 0.29 -11.58 1.79
C SER A 111 -0.40 -10.35 1.17
N THR A 112 -1.18 -9.61 1.96
CA THR A 112 -1.78 -8.33 1.54
C THR A 112 -0.75 -7.20 1.42
N PHE A 113 0.43 -7.34 2.02
CA PHE A 113 1.50 -6.35 1.89
C PHE A 113 2.26 -6.58 0.57
N ILE A 114 2.12 -5.63 -0.35
CA ILE A 114 2.72 -5.69 -1.69
C ILE A 114 4.24 -5.75 -1.57
N GLY A 115 4.87 -6.68 -2.28
CA GLY A 115 6.33 -6.89 -2.25
C GLY A 115 6.83 -7.75 -1.08
N SER A 116 5.95 -8.22 -0.19
CA SER A 116 6.34 -9.25 0.79
C SER A 116 6.60 -10.60 0.10
N PRO A 117 7.48 -11.45 0.65
CA PRO A 117 7.67 -12.82 0.16
C PRO A 117 6.36 -13.63 0.07
N ARG A 118 5.43 -13.37 0.99
CA ARG A 118 4.11 -14.01 1.00
C ARG A 118 3.20 -13.51 -0.12
N ALA A 119 3.24 -12.22 -0.44
CA ALA A 119 2.52 -11.67 -1.59
C ALA A 119 3.00 -12.31 -2.90
N PHE A 120 4.32 -12.44 -3.08
CA PHE A 120 4.88 -13.12 -4.25
C PHE A 120 4.46 -14.59 -4.33
N ARG A 121 4.51 -15.32 -3.21
CA ARG A 121 4.06 -16.72 -3.16
C ARG A 121 2.58 -16.84 -3.48
N GLN A 122 1.73 -15.97 -2.95
CA GLN A 122 0.30 -15.99 -3.24
C GLN A 122 0.04 -15.71 -4.73
N ASN A 123 0.64 -14.65 -5.28
CA ASN A 123 0.49 -14.31 -6.71
C ASN A 123 0.94 -15.46 -7.62
N TYR A 124 2.01 -16.16 -7.25
CA TYR A 124 2.47 -17.33 -7.98
C TYR A 124 1.46 -18.48 -7.92
N LEU A 125 0.94 -18.80 -6.74
CA LEU A 125 -0.06 -19.86 -6.57
C LEU A 125 -1.36 -19.51 -7.31
N ASP A 126 -1.79 -18.26 -7.28
CA ASP A 126 -2.95 -17.77 -8.02
C ASP A 126 -2.73 -17.91 -9.53
N ALA A 127 -1.57 -17.51 -10.04
CA ALA A 127 -1.20 -17.70 -11.44
C ALA A 127 -1.20 -19.18 -11.83
N MET A 128 -0.62 -20.06 -11.00
CA MET A 128 -0.61 -21.49 -11.24
C MET A 128 -2.03 -22.08 -11.22
N SER A 129 -2.92 -21.58 -10.35
CA SER A 129 -4.32 -22.01 -10.32
C SER A 129 -5.10 -21.65 -11.60
N ILE A 130 -4.76 -20.52 -12.22
CA ILE A 130 -5.32 -20.12 -13.52
C ILE A 130 -4.80 -21.07 -14.60
N VAL A 131 -3.50 -21.37 -14.60
CA VAL A 131 -2.88 -22.29 -15.56
C VAL A 131 -3.43 -23.72 -15.41
N THR A 132 -3.64 -24.20 -14.19
CA THR A 132 -4.21 -25.55 -13.99
C THR A 132 -5.66 -25.63 -14.45
N LYS A 133 -6.44 -24.55 -14.31
CA LYS A 133 -7.85 -24.51 -14.73
C LYS A 133 -8.04 -24.33 -16.23
N TYR A 134 -7.27 -23.45 -16.85
CA TYR A 134 -7.47 -23.05 -18.26
C TYR A 134 -6.38 -23.55 -19.21
N GLY A 135 -5.36 -24.23 -18.69
CA GLY A 135 -4.20 -24.67 -19.45
C GLY A 135 -3.11 -23.60 -19.55
N LYS A 136 -1.99 -23.97 -20.18
CA LYS A 136 -0.88 -23.04 -20.42
C LYS A 136 -1.32 -21.91 -21.36
N PRO A 137 -0.96 -20.64 -21.07
CA PRO A 137 -1.18 -19.57 -22.01
C PRO A 137 -0.29 -19.80 -23.24
N ASP A 138 -0.89 -19.79 -24.43
CA ASP A 138 -0.17 -19.93 -25.70
C ASP A 138 0.20 -18.56 -26.31
N ILE A 139 -0.50 -17.49 -25.92
CA ILE A 139 -0.35 -16.14 -26.49
C ILE A 139 -0.19 -15.12 -25.36
N PHE A 140 0.87 -14.32 -25.43
CA PHE A 140 1.03 -13.10 -24.63
C PHE A 140 0.75 -11.89 -25.52
N LEU A 141 -0.28 -11.12 -25.18
CA LEU A 141 -0.69 -9.95 -25.94
C LEU A 141 -0.45 -8.70 -25.11
N THR A 142 0.44 -7.82 -25.58
CA THR A 142 0.66 -6.50 -25.00
C THR A 142 -0.02 -5.47 -25.89
N PHE A 143 -0.95 -4.71 -25.31
CA PHE A 143 -1.57 -3.58 -25.99
C PHE A 143 -1.05 -2.28 -25.35
N THR A 144 -0.67 -1.33 -26.19
CA THR A 144 -0.32 0.02 -25.77
C THR A 144 -1.52 0.92 -26.00
N CYS A 145 -2.15 1.42 -24.94
CA CYS A 145 -3.24 2.38 -25.08
C CYS A 145 -2.68 3.72 -25.58
N ASN A 146 -3.20 4.23 -26.69
CA ASN A 146 -2.97 5.62 -27.06
C ASN A 146 -4.10 6.49 -26.49
N PRO A 147 -3.83 7.45 -25.60
CA PRO A 147 -4.85 8.34 -25.05
C PRO A 147 -5.52 9.25 -26.10
N ALA A 148 -4.99 9.34 -27.32
CA ALA A 148 -5.61 10.05 -28.44
C ALA A 148 -6.68 9.23 -29.19
N TRP A 149 -6.89 7.96 -28.84
CA TRP A 149 -7.86 7.11 -29.52
C TRP A 149 -9.32 7.58 -29.32
N PRO A 150 -10.15 7.50 -30.39
CA PRO A 150 -11.53 7.97 -30.35
C PRO A 150 -12.41 7.22 -29.34
N GLU A 151 -12.07 5.98 -29.00
CA GLU A 151 -12.76 5.16 -28.00
C GLU A 151 -12.60 5.71 -26.57
N ILE A 152 -11.51 6.45 -26.31
CA ILE A 152 -11.18 7.02 -24.99
C ILE A 152 -11.71 8.46 -24.86
N ARG A 153 -11.87 9.19 -25.97
CA ARG A 153 -12.29 10.61 -26.00
C ARG A 153 -13.81 10.82 -25.97
N LYS A 154 -14.59 9.86 -25.47
CA LYS A 154 -16.04 10.01 -25.31
C LYS A 154 -16.43 10.80 -24.06
#